data_AF-A0A535AVY3-F1
#
_entry.id   AF-A0A535AVY3-F1
#
_cell.length_a   1.000
_cell.length_b   1.000
_cell.length_c   1.000
_cell.angle_alpha   90.00
_cell.angle_beta   90.00
_cell.angle_gamma   90.00
#
_symmetry.space_group_name_H-M   'P 1'
#
loop_
_entity.id
_entity.type
_entity.pdbx_description
1 polymer ?
#
loop_
_entity_poly.entity_id
_entity_poly.type
_entity_poly.pdbx_seq_one_letter_code
_entity_poly.pdbx_strand_id
1 'polypeptide(L)' 'VPHGSTIVAESGIFTRADLRRLEACGVSAVLIGEALVTASDPGAKIRELFG' A
#
# COMPACT_ATOMS: atom_id res chain seq x y z
N VAL A 1 -10.95 -10.13 -13.04
CA VAL A 1 -9.55 -9.98 -13.49
C VAL A 1 -9.09 -11.31 -14.06
N PRO A 2 -8.33 -11.36 -15.17
CA PRO A 2 -7.81 -12.62 -15.69
C PRO A 2 -7.06 -13.42 -14.63
N HIS A 3 -7.15 -14.75 -14.71
CA HIS A 3 -6.45 -15.62 -13.78
C HIS A 3 -4.92 -15.44 -13.95
N GLY A 4 -4.20 -15.33 -12.82
CA GLY A 4 -2.75 -15.15 -12.81
C GLY A 4 -2.26 -13.70 -12.96
N SER A 5 -3.16 -12.71 -13.09
CA SER A 5 -2.75 -11.31 -13.04
C SER A 5 -2.32 -10.90 -11.62
N THR A 6 -1.25 -10.12 -11.52
CA THR A 6 -0.89 -9.43 -10.27
C THR A 6 -1.86 -8.27 -10.05
N ILE A 7 -2.55 -8.27 -8.91
CA ILE A 7 -3.46 -7.18 -8.55
C ILE A 7 -2.67 -6.11 -7.82
N VAL A 8 -2.58 -4.92 -8.40
CA VAL A 8 -1.93 -3.76 -7.79
C VAL A 8 -3.00 -2.74 -7.41
N ALA A 9 -3.03 -2.33 -6.15
CA ALA A 9 -3.85 -1.21 -5.72
C ALA A 9 -3.04 0.10 -5.73
N GLU A 10 -3.70 1.16 -6.13
CA GLU A 10 -3.15 2.51 -6.21
C GLU A 10 -4.09 3.49 -5.52
N SER A 11 -3.52 4.55 -4.95
CA SER A 11 -4.21 5.66 -4.29
C SER A 11 -4.92 5.27 -2.98
N GLY A 12 -5.10 6.25 -2.09
CA GLY A 12 -5.86 6.05 -0.85
C GLY A 12 -5.15 5.20 0.22
N ILE A 13 -3.82 5.06 0.15
CA ILE A 13 -3.03 4.24 1.06
C ILE A 13 -2.19 5.15 1.96
N PHE A 14 -2.62 5.31 3.20
CA PHE A 14 -1.94 6.19 4.16
C PHE A 14 -1.58 5.48 5.46
N THR A 15 -2.22 4.35 5.76
CA THR A 15 -2.10 3.64 7.03
C THR A 15 -1.95 2.13 6.84
N ARG A 16 -1.50 1.43 7.89
CA ARG A 16 -1.48 -0.03 7.92
C ARG A 16 -2.88 -0.64 7.78
N ALA A 17 -3.92 0.04 8.26
CA ALA A 17 -5.29 -0.43 8.14
C ALA A 17 -5.75 -0.49 6.68
N ASP A 18 -5.37 0.50 5.86
CA ASP A 18 -5.66 0.51 4.42
C ASP A 18 -5.03 -0.71 3.74
N LEU A 19 -3.78 -1.03 4.08
CA LEU A 19 -3.07 -2.21 3.56
C LEU A 19 -3.76 -3.51 3.96
N ARG A 20 -4.18 -3.65 5.22
CA ARG A 20 -4.91 -4.84 5.69
C ARG A 20 -6.24 -5.03 4.96
N ARG A 21 -6.94 -3.92 4.67
CA ARG A 21 -8.17 -3.96 3.90
C ARG A 21 -7.92 -4.42 2.46
N LEU A 22 -6.88 -3.91 1.82
CA LEU A 22 -6.51 -4.30 0.44
C LEU A 22 -6.05 -5.76 0.36
N GLU A 23 -5.25 -6.20 1.33
CA GLU A 23 -4.83 -7.60 1.48
C GLU A 23 -6.05 -8.53 1.60
N ALA A 24 -7.04 -8.18 2.43
CA ALA A 24 -8.28 -8.93 2.56
C ALA A 24 -9.12 -8.98 1.26
N CYS A 25 -8.95 -7.99 0.37
CA CYS A 25 -9.56 -7.98 -0.96
C CYS A 25 -8.77 -8.77 -2.01
N GLY A 26 -7.66 -9.42 -1.65
CA GLY A 26 -6.82 -10.19 -2.55
C GLY A 26 -5.85 -9.36 -3.39
N VAL A 27 -5.57 -8.12 -2.98
CA VAL A 27 -4.54 -7.30 -3.63
C VAL A 27 -3.16 -7.89 -3.35
N SER A 28 -2.34 -7.99 -4.39
CA SER A 28 -1.01 -8.62 -4.34
C SER A 28 0.12 -7.60 -4.11
N ALA A 29 -0.07 -6.35 -4.53
CA ALA A 29 0.91 -5.29 -4.37
C ALA A 29 0.25 -3.92 -4.28
N VAL A 30 1.00 -2.92 -3.83
CA VAL A 30 0.52 -1.53 -3.70
C VAL A 30 1.51 -0.54 -4.30
N LEU A 31 0.98 0.52 -4.90
CA LEU A 31 1.75 1.69 -5.32
C LEU A 31 1.40 2.87 -4.41
N ILE A 32 2.39 3.36 -3.65
CA ILE A 32 2.20 4.43 -2.66
C ILE A 32 3.08 5.62 -3.06
N GLY A 33 2.44 6.72 -3.46
CA GLY A 33 3.12 7.97 -3.84
C GLY A 33 3.05 9.01 -2.74
N GLU A 34 1.92 9.72 -2.68
CA GLU A 34 1.71 10.89 -1.82
C GLU A 34 2.12 10.65 -0.36
N ALA A 35 1.66 9.57 0.28
CA ALA A 35 1.98 9.27 1.66
C ALA A 35 3.49 9.07 1.94
N LEU A 36 4.27 8.62 0.95
CA LEU A 36 5.72 8.46 1.07
C LEU A 36 6.47 9.75 0.72
N VAL A 37 6.07 10.44 -0.35
CA VAL A 37 6.75 11.66 -0.84
C VAL A 37 6.54 12.85 0.09
N THR A 38 5.39 12.92 0.78
CA THR A 38 5.07 14.00 1.72
C THR A 38 5.53 13.73 3.15
N ALA A 39 6.00 12.51 3.44
CA ALA A 39 6.50 12.16 4.77
C ALA A 39 7.84 12.87 5.06
N SER A 40 8.00 13.36 6.28
CA SER A 40 9.27 13.93 6.76
C SER A 40 10.40 12.89 6.82
N ASP A 41 10.05 11.63 7.09
CA ASP A 41 10.94 10.47 7.01
C ASP A 41 10.21 9.33 6.25
N PRO A 42 10.46 9.18 4.94
CA PRO A 42 9.87 8.10 4.14
C PRO A 42 10.23 6.71 4.67
N GLY A 43 11.41 6.52 5.25
CA GLY A 43 11.83 5.25 5.84
C GLY A 43 11.03 4.90 7.10
N ALA A 44 10.74 5.90 7.95
CA ALA A 44 9.80 5.72 9.06
C ALA A 44 8.39 5.41 8.57
N LYS A 45 7.93 6.08 7.52
CA LYS A 45 6.59 5.82 6.96
C LYS A 45 6.47 4.41 6.37
N ILE A 46 7.50 3.92 5.69
CA ILE A 46 7.56 2.52 5.23
C ILE A 46 7.49 1.56 6.43
N ARG A 47 8.23 1.82 7.52
CA ARG A 47 8.16 1.00 8.73
C ARG A 47 6.78 1.03 9.40
N GLU A 48 6.10 2.17 9.43
CA GLU A 48 4.73 2.27 9.91
C GLU A 48 3.77 1.41 9.05
N LEU A 49 3.94 1.46 7.73
CA LEU A 49 3.08 0.77 6.76
C LEU A 49 3.36 -0.74 6.68
N PHE A 50 4.60 -1.19 6.85
CA PHE A 50 4.98 -2.59 6.59
C PHE A 50 5.66 -3.31 7.77
N GLY A 51 6.11 -2.57 8.79
CA GLY A 51 6.82 -3.11 9.95
C GLY A 51 5.97 -3.82 10.98
#